data_AF-R0HCV0-F1
#
_entry.id   AF-R0HCV0-F1
#
_cell.length_a   1.000
_cell.length_b   1.000
_cell.length_c   1.000
_cell.angle_alpha   90.00
_cell.angle_beta   90.00
_cell.angle_gamma   90.00
#
_symmetry.space_group_name_H-M   'P 1'
#
loop_
_entity.id
_entity.type
_entity.pdbx_description
1 polymer ?
#
loop_
_entity_poly.entity_id
_entity_poly.type
_entity_poly.pdbx_seq_one_letter_code
_entity_poly.pdbx_strand_id
1 'polypeptide(L)'
;MSSQDKRFVCEAADKALISMTKYVSPTLLLPKLQPCLKHRNPRIRAKASLCFSRSVPRLGVEGIKEYGIDKLVQAAASQLSDQLPESREAARTVLLELQTVYEKLNPLTNPETSTSSSPEEEQILEPVTWEIFCQSKLSALSAQAVLRVTNVATVTAREGLVTAGPSSSAQS
;
A
#
# COMPACT_ATOMS: atom_id res chain seq x y z
N MET A 1 35.21 3.59 -22.27
CA MET A 1 33.94 3.63 -23.03
C MET A 1 32.90 2.61 -22.51
N SER A 2 33.26 1.36 -22.17
CA SER A 2 32.31 0.32 -21.70
C SER A 2 31.45 0.64 -20.43
N SER A 3 31.87 1.58 -19.56
CA SER A 3 31.11 1.94 -18.34
C SER A 3 29.94 2.90 -18.61
N GLN A 4 30.08 3.79 -19.60
CA GLN A 4 29.04 4.76 -19.95
C GLN A 4 27.84 4.09 -20.63
N ASP A 5 28.10 3.11 -21.51
CA ASP A 5 27.05 2.36 -22.21
C ASP A 5 26.14 1.59 -21.23
N LYS A 6 26.73 0.97 -20.20
CA LYS A 6 25.98 0.27 -19.16
C LYS A 6 25.07 1.20 -18.35
N ARG A 7 25.53 2.42 -18.06
CA ARG A 7 24.72 3.42 -17.34
C ARG A 7 23.55 3.89 -18.20
N PHE A 8 23.78 4.18 -19.48
CA PHE A 8 22.74 4.59 -20.42
C PHE A 8 21.66 3.52 -20.56
N VAL A 9 22.05 2.25 -20.71
CA VAL A 9 21.10 1.13 -20.81
C VAL A 9 20.26 1.00 -19.55
N CYS A 10 20.87 1.07 -18.36
CA CYS A 10 20.13 1.03 -17.09
C CYS A 10 19.14 2.20 -16.96
N GLU A 11 19.55 3.41 -17.34
CA GLU A 11 18.69 4.59 -17.28
C GLU A 11 17.52 4.50 -18.28
N ALA A 12 17.79 4.02 -19.49
CA ALA A 12 16.76 3.78 -20.49
C ALA A 12 15.76 2.71 -20.02
N ALA A 13 16.25 1.63 -19.41
CA ALA A 13 15.40 0.59 -18.81
C ALA A 13 14.54 1.15 -17.66
N ASP A 14 15.09 2.01 -16.81
CA ASP A 14 14.36 2.67 -15.74
C ASP A 14 13.24 3.59 -16.28
N LYS A 15 13.54 4.39 -17.30
CA LYS A 15 12.55 5.25 -17.97
C LYS A 15 11.45 4.42 -18.64
N ALA A 16 11.81 3.29 -19.26
CA ALA A 16 10.84 2.37 -19.83
C ALA A 16 9.93 1.76 -18.76
N LEU A 17 10.49 1.29 -17.64
CA LEU A 17 9.71 0.76 -16.51
C LEU A 17 8.72 1.80 -15.95
N ILE A 18 9.17 3.05 -15.76
CA ILE A 18 8.29 4.16 -15.36
C ILE A 18 7.15 4.34 -16.35
N SER A 19 7.47 4.38 -17.65
CA SER A 19 6.48 4.55 -18.72
C SER A 19 5.46 3.41 -18.75
N MET A 20 5.90 2.16 -18.55
CA MET A 20 5.01 1.01 -18.43
C MET A 20 4.05 1.16 -17.26
N THR A 21 4.52 1.62 -16.09
CA THR A 21 3.65 1.86 -14.93
C THR A 21 2.64 2.99 -15.14
N LYS A 22 2.76 3.79 -16.21
CA LYS A 22 1.81 4.85 -16.58
C LYS A 22 0.82 4.42 -17.66
N TYR A 23 1.28 3.68 -18.67
CA TYR A 23 0.48 3.42 -19.88
C TYR A 23 -0.03 1.97 -20.00
N VAL A 24 0.55 1.02 -19.27
CA VAL A 24 0.07 -0.37 -19.23
C VAL A 24 -0.96 -0.52 -18.12
N SER A 25 -2.02 -1.29 -18.36
CA SER A 25 -3.02 -1.62 -17.34
C SER A 25 -2.35 -2.32 -16.14
N PRO A 26 -2.57 -1.87 -14.90
CA PRO A 26 -2.03 -2.53 -13.71
C PRO A 26 -2.41 -4.01 -13.61
N THR A 27 -3.62 -4.39 -14.02
CA THR A 27 -4.10 -5.78 -14.02
C THR A 27 -3.23 -6.70 -14.88
N LEU A 28 -2.67 -6.18 -15.98
CA LEU A 28 -1.75 -6.92 -16.84
C LEU A 28 -0.30 -6.88 -16.33
N LEU A 29 0.09 -5.78 -15.70
CA LEU A 29 1.47 -5.55 -15.26
C LEU A 29 1.82 -6.29 -13.97
N LEU A 30 0.92 -6.28 -12.98
CA LEU A 30 1.17 -6.84 -11.65
C LEU A 30 1.55 -8.34 -11.68
N PRO A 31 0.89 -9.21 -12.47
CA PRO A 31 1.32 -10.59 -12.61
C PRO A 31 2.74 -10.75 -13.18
N LYS A 32 3.17 -9.83 -14.06
CA LYS A 32 4.53 -9.84 -14.63
C LYS A 32 5.59 -9.37 -13.64
N LEU A 33 5.22 -8.54 -12.66
CA LEU A 33 6.12 -8.09 -11.61
C LEU A 33 6.33 -9.15 -10.50
N GLN A 34 5.39 -10.09 -10.33
CA GLN A 34 5.44 -11.09 -9.25
C GLN A 34 6.76 -11.90 -9.20
N PRO A 35 7.27 -12.46 -10.32
CA PRO A 35 8.57 -13.14 -10.31
C PRO A 35 9.74 -12.20 -9.94
N CYS A 36 9.67 -10.92 -10.36
CA CYS A 36 10.71 -9.93 -10.12
C CYS A 36 10.77 -9.50 -8.64
N LEU A 37 9.63 -9.46 -7.94
CA LEU A 37 9.55 -9.20 -6.49
C LEU A 37 10.21 -10.30 -5.65
N LYS A 38 10.32 -11.52 -6.20
CA LYS A 38 10.97 -12.68 -5.55
C LYS A 38 12.37 -12.95 -6.09
N HIS A 39 12.91 -12.07 -6.93
CA HIS A 39 14.17 -12.29 -7.62
C HIS A 39 15.36 -12.29 -6.64
N ARG A 40 16.38 -13.12 -6.86
CA ARG A 40 17.55 -13.22 -5.95
C ARG A 40 18.36 -11.91 -5.86
N ASN A 41 18.46 -11.19 -6.97
CA ASN A 41 19.15 -9.90 -7.03
C ASN A 41 18.32 -8.78 -6.35
N PRO A 42 18.80 -8.16 -5.26
CA PRO A 42 18.08 -7.12 -4.53
C PRO A 42 17.77 -5.88 -5.39
N ARG A 43 18.62 -5.51 -6.34
CA ARG A 43 18.38 -4.37 -7.23
C ARG A 43 17.16 -4.58 -8.12
N ILE A 44 16.96 -5.82 -8.59
CA ILE A 44 15.77 -6.17 -9.39
C ILE A 44 14.52 -6.11 -8.53
N ARG A 45 14.58 -6.62 -7.29
CA ARG A 45 13.46 -6.51 -6.35
C ARG A 45 13.09 -5.06 -6.07
N ALA A 46 14.06 -4.19 -5.78
CA ALA A 46 13.79 -2.77 -5.55
C ALA A 46 13.12 -2.07 -6.75
N LYS A 47 13.56 -2.37 -7.98
CA LYS A 47 12.91 -1.83 -9.19
C LYS A 47 11.49 -2.38 -9.36
N ALA A 48 11.28 -3.65 -9.08
CA ALA A 48 9.96 -4.26 -9.13
C ALA A 48 9.02 -3.69 -8.05
N SER A 49 9.50 -3.50 -6.81
CA SER A 49 8.75 -2.89 -5.71
C SER A 49 8.33 -1.46 -6.04
N LEU A 50 9.20 -0.67 -6.68
CA LEU A 50 8.86 0.68 -7.13
C LEU A 50 7.84 0.68 -8.27
N CYS A 51 7.90 -0.29 -9.19
CA CYS A 51 6.88 -0.43 -10.22
C CYS A 51 5.55 -0.87 -9.63
N PHE A 52 5.59 -1.79 -8.66
CA PHE A 52 4.44 -2.28 -7.92
C PHE A 52 3.76 -1.13 -7.17
N SER A 53 4.53 -0.28 -6.46
CA SER A 53 3.96 0.85 -5.71
C SER A 53 3.31 1.93 -6.57
N ARG A 54 3.77 2.10 -7.82
CA ARG A 54 3.12 2.98 -8.81
C ARG A 54 1.89 2.37 -9.45
N SER A 55 1.83 1.04 -9.53
CA SER A 55 0.78 0.32 -10.25
C SER A 55 -0.43 0.05 -9.36
N VAL A 56 -0.22 -0.26 -8.07
CA VAL A 56 -1.31 -0.60 -7.13
C VAL A 56 -2.34 0.52 -7.00
N PRO A 57 -1.99 1.80 -6.76
CA PRO A 57 -3.00 2.87 -6.65
C PRO A 57 -3.82 3.08 -7.93
N ARG A 58 -3.24 2.75 -9.10
CA ARG A 58 -3.92 2.87 -10.40
C ARG A 58 -5.01 1.81 -10.63
N LEU A 59 -5.06 0.75 -9.82
CA LEU A 59 -6.18 -0.19 -9.84
C LEU A 59 -7.48 0.46 -9.33
N GLY A 60 -7.38 1.47 -8.46
CA GLY A 60 -8.53 1.99 -7.71
C GLY A 60 -9.11 0.97 -6.72
N VAL A 61 -10.15 1.38 -5.99
CA VAL A 61 -10.79 0.55 -4.95
C VAL A 61 -11.34 -0.75 -5.54
N GLU A 62 -12.10 -0.67 -6.62
CA GLU A 62 -12.70 -1.84 -7.28
C GLU A 62 -11.64 -2.77 -7.89
N GLY A 63 -10.61 -2.23 -8.55
CA GLY A 63 -9.54 -3.06 -9.11
C GLY A 63 -8.69 -3.73 -8.03
N ILE A 64 -8.49 -3.10 -6.87
CA ILE A 64 -7.81 -3.71 -5.72
C ILE A 64 -8.64 -4.86 -5.16
N LYS A 65 -9.96 -4.67 -5.04
CA LYS A 65 -10.90 -5.71 -4.61
C LYS A 65 -10.90 -6.89 -5.58
N GLU A 66 -11.01 -6.64 -6.88
CA GLU A 66 -11.03 -7.67 -7.93
C GLU A 66 -9.70 -8.44 -8.02
N TYR A 67 -8.57 -7.73 -7.96
CA TYR A 67 -7.25 -8.37 -7.99
C TYR A 67 -7.02 -9.27 -6.77
N GLY A 68 -7.54 -8.84 -5.62
CA GLY A 68 -7.41 -9.48 -4.33
C GLY A 68 -6.45 -8.70 -3.43
N ILE A 69 -7.02 -8.02 -2.43
CA ILE A 69 -6.25 -7.22 -1.47
C ILE A 69 -5.25 -8.07 -0.67
N ASP A 70 -5.60 -9.31 -0.36
CA ASP A 70 -4.74 -10.29 0.31
C ASP A 70 -3.45 -10.54 -0.47
N LYS A 71 -3.55 -10.72 -1.79
CA LYS A 71 -2.38 -10.93 -2.66
C LYS A 71 -1.47 -9.70 -2.69
N LEU A 72 -2.06 -8.51 -2.71
CA LEU A 72 -1.33 -7.25 -2.74
C LEU A 72 -0.61 -7.01 -1.41
N VAL A 73 -1.28 -7.26 -0.29
CA VAL A 73 -0.70 -7.15 1.06
C VAL A 73 0.42 -8.17 1.25
N GLN A 74 0.23 -9.43 0.85
CA GLN A 74 1.29 -10.45 0.90
C GLN A 74 2.51 -10.04 0.08
N ALA A 75 2.30 -9.53 -1.14
CA ALA A 75 3.38 -9.06 -1.99
C ALA A 75 4.14 -7.89 -1.34
N ALA A 76 3.44 -6.87 -0.84
CA ALA A 76 4.07 -5.72 -0.18
C ALA A 76 4.79 -6.12 1.13
N ALA A 77 4.16 -6.93 1.98
CA ALA A 77 4.72 -7.40 3.24
C ALA A 77 6.04 -8.14 3.04
N SER A 78 6.17 -8.93 1.96
CA SER A 78 7.42 -9.65 1.63
C SER A 78 8.60 -8.72 1.33
N GLN A 79 8.34 -7.46 0.97
CA GLN A 79 9.37 -6.48 0.62
C GLN A 79 9.78 -5.59 1.82
N LEU A 80 9.04 -5.61 2.94
CA LEU A 80 9.35 -4.82 4.13
C LEU A 80 10.70 -5.19 4.77
N SER A 81 11.16 -6.43 4.59
CA SER A 81 12.45 -6.93 5.07
C SER A 81 13.52 -6.94 3.98
N ASP A 82 13.29 -6.29 2.84
CA ASP A 82 14.27 -6.27 1.75
C ASP A 82 15.57 -5.56 2.17
N GLN A 83 16.68 -5.95 1.54
CA GLN A 83 18.01 -5.39 1.79
C GLN A 83 18.09 -3.91 1.39
N LEU A 84 17.40 -3.51 0.33
CA LEU A 84 17.45 -2.14 -0.19
C LEU A 84 16.36 -1.26 0.40
N PRO A 85 16.70 -0.05 0.90
CA PRO A 85 15.75 0.87 1.50
C PRO A 85 14.64 1.27 0.53
N GLU A 86 14.92 1.39 -0.76
CA GLU A 86 13.96 1.78 -1.78
C GLU A 86 12.85 0.73 -1.93
N SER A 87 13.18 -0.55 -1.78
CA SER A 87 12.18 -1.63 -1.80
C SER A 87 11.28 -1.57 -0.57
N ARG A 88 11.89 -1.37 0.61
CA ARG A 88 11.16 -1.25 1.88
C ARG A 88 10.21 -0.06 1.88
N GLU A 89 10.67 1.08 1.39
CA GLU A 89 9.87 2.31 1.34
C GLU A 89 8.70 2.18 0.37
N ALA A 90 8.96 1.65 -0.83
CA ALA A 90 7.89 1.38 -1.80
C ALA A 90 6.80 0.46 -1.23
N ALA A 91 7.19 -0.54 -0.43
CA ALA A 91 6.25 -1.43 0.24
C ALA A 91 5.45 -0.75 1.36
N ARG A 92 6.08 0.15 2.14
CA ARG A 92 5.38 0.96 3.15
C ARG A 92 4.28 1.80 2.50
N THR A 93 4.60 2.50 1.42
CA THR A 93 3.62 3.29 0.66
C THR A 93 2.43 2.44 0.22
N VAL A 94 2.68 1.24 -0.32
CA VAL A 94 1.60 0.34 -0.76
C VAL A 94 0.75 -0.14 0.41
N LEU A 95 1.35 -0.53 1.54
CA LEU A 95 0.60 -1.05 2.68
C LEU A 95 -0.34 0.00 3.29
N LEU A 96 0.09 1.27 3.34
CA LEU A 96 -0.76 2.38 3.78
C LEU A 96 -1.95 2.61 2.84
N GLU A 97 -1.71 2.56 1.53
CA GLU A 97 -2.78 2.65 0.53
C GLU A 97 -3.77 1.49 0.67
N LEU A 98 -3.27 0.25 0.78
CA LEU A 98 -4.11 -0.95 0.92
C LEU A 98 -4.92 -0.93 2.21
N GLN A 99 -4.35 -0.47 3.32
CA GLN A 99 -5.10 -0.30 4.57
C GLN A 99 -6.24 0.73 4.38
N THR A 100 -5.93 1.88 3.77
CA THR A 100 -6.93 2.93 3.50
C THR A 100 -8.08 2.39 2.65
N VAL A 101 -7.77 1.58 1.64
CA VAL A 101 -8.78 0.93 0.79
C VAL A 101 -9.56 -0.13 1.56
N TYR A 102 -8.89 -0.93 2.40
CA TYR A 102 -9.54 -1.95 3.23
C TYR A 102 -10.57 -1.34 4.19
N GLU A 103 -10.22 -0.25 4.86
CA GLU A 103 -11.11 0.45 5.80
C GLU A 103 -12.31 1.07 5.07
N LYS A 104 -12.12 1.62 3.86
CA LYS A 104 -13.22 2.11 3.01
C LYS A 104 -14.18 0.99 2.57
N LEU A 105 -13.64 -0.20 2.31
CA LEU A 105 -14.44 -1.38 1.94
C LEU A 105 -15.18 -1.99 3.13
N ASN A 106 -14.76 -1.71 4.37
CA ASN A 106 -15.34 -2.20 5.61
C ASN A 106 -15.74 -1.03 6.54
N PRO A 107 -16.82 -0.28 6.22
CA PRO A 107 -17.17 0.98 6.87
C PRO A 107 -17.48 0.87 8.37
N LEU A 108 -17.80 -0.33 8.86
CA LEU A 108 -18.22 -0.56 10.25
C LEU A 108 -17.06 -0.45 11.27
N THR A 109 -15.83 -0.22 10.81
CA THR A 109 -14.62 -0.15 11.65
C THR A 109 -14.25 1.29 12.08
N ASN A 110 -14.98 2.31 11.62
CA ASN A 110 -14.77 3.70 12.02
C ASN A 110 -15.88 4.18 12.99
N PRO A 111 -15.57 4.57 14.24
CA PRO A 111 -16.57 5.00 15.21
C PRO A 111 -17.17 6.40 14.97
N GLU A 112 -16.82 7.12 13.89
CA GLU A 112 -17.16 8.55 13.76
C GLU A 112 -17.97 8.95 12.52
N THR A 113 -18.58 8.05 11.75
CA THR A 113 -19.44 8.52 10.64
C THR A 113 -20.62 7.60 10.34
N SER A 114 -21.80 8.15 10.70
CA SER A 114 -23.10 7.98 10.05
C SER A 114 -24.10 6.96 10.62
N THR A 115 -24.99 7.51 11.47
CA THR A 115 -26.44 7.52 11.20
C THR A 115 -26.79 7.34 9.72
N SER A 116 -27.45 6.24 9.36
CA SER A 116 -28.70 6.23 8.58
C SER A 116 -29.12 4.80 8.24
N SER A 117 -30.41 4.57 8.41
CA SER A 117 -31.23 3.37 8.29
C SER A 117 -31.13 2.57 6.98
N SER A 118 -31.06 1.23 7.10
CA SER A 118 -31.98 0.27 6.47
C SER A 118 -31.64 -1.16 6.95
N PRO A 119 -32.62 -1.97 7.40
CA PRO A 119 -32.38 -3.36 7.80
C PRO A 119 -32.85 -4.30 6.70
N GLU A 120 -31.96 -5.06 6.05
CA GLU A 120 -32.35 -6.29 5.36
C GLU A 120 -31.11 -7.15 5.04
N GLU A 121 -31.07 -8.31 5.70
CA GLU A 121 -30.30 -9.55 5.45
C GLU A 121 -28.80 -9.61 5.80
N GLU A 122 -28.64 -10.02 7.06
CA GLU A 122 -27.51 -10.62 7.75
C GLU A 122 -26.77 -11.72 6.96
N GLN A 123 -25.49 -11.48 6.71
CA GLN A 123 -24.47 -12.29 7.38
C GLN A 123 -23.71 -11.34 8.29
N ILE A 124 -23.96 -11.42 9.61
CA ILE A 124 -23.19 -10.70 10.63
C ILE A 124 -21.81 -11.36 10.68
N LEU A 125 -20.99 -11.09 9.66
CA LEU A 125 -19.56 -11.21 9.77
C LEU A 125 -19.14 -9.94 10.49
N GLU A 126 -18.64 -10.08 11.73
CA GLU A 126 -17.98 -8.95 12.39
C GLU A 126 -17.00 -8.31 11.40
N PRO A 127 -16.94 -6.97 11.33
CA PRO A 127 -15.98 -6.30 10.47
C PRO A 127 -14.59 -6.78 10.88
N VAL A 128 -13.97 -7.60 10.03
CA VAL A 128 -12.64 -8.13 10.28
C VAL A 128 -11.71 -6.91 10.33
N THR A 129 -11.18 -6.60 11.51
CA THR A 129 -10.27 -5.45 11.64
C THR A 129 -9.04 -5.67 10.76
N TRP A 130 -8.36 -4.58 10.37
CA TRP A 130 -7.12 -4.67 9.58
C TRP A 130 -6.08 -5.59 10.25
N GLU A 131 -6.04 -5.59 11.58
CA GLU A 131 -5.19 -6.46 12.38
C GLU A 131 -5.54 -7.93 12.20
N ILE A 132 -6.81 -8.31 12.40
CA ILE A 132 -7.26 -9.71 12.23
C ILE A 132 -7.02 -10.16 10.78
N PHE A 133 -7.29 -9.28 9.81
CA PHE A 133 -7.02 -9.54 8.41
C PHE A 133 -5.53 -9.86 8.19
N CYS A 134 -4.62 -9.01 8.66
CA CYS A 134 -3.19 -9.22 8.54
C CYS A 134 -2.74 -10.53 9.18
N GLN A 135 -3.21 -10.83 10.39
CA GLN A 135 -2.89 -12.08 11.10
C GLN A 135 -3.43 -13.32 10.37
N SER A 136 -4.56 -13.22 9.68
CA SER A 136 -5.14 -14.33 8.91
C SER A 136 -4.44 -14.60 7.57
N LYS A 137 -3.82 -13.57 6.96
CA LYS A 137 -3.23 -13.66 5.62
C LYS A 137 -1.71 -13.76 5.59
N LEU A 138 -1.03 -13.45 6.70
CA LEU A 138 0.42 -13.34 6.78
C LEU A 138 1.00 -14.22 7.89
N SER A 139 2.31 -14.47 7.83
CA SER A 139 3.04 -15.01 8.98
C SER A 139 3.02 -14.01 10.14
N ALA A 140 3.13 -14.48 11.39
CA ALA A 140 3.15 -13.62 12.57
C ALA A 140 4.18 -12.47 12.49
N LEU A 141 5.38 -12.76 11.98
CA LEU A 141 6.43 -11.75 11.78
C LEU A 141 6.07 -10.72 10.71
N SER A 142 5.52 -11.19 9.59
CA SER A 142 5.08 -10.30 8.51
C SER A 142 3.89 -9.44 8.93
N ALA A 143 2.91 -10.01 9.63
CA ALA A 143 1.76 -9.28 10.17
C ALA A 143 2.24 -8.17 11.12
N GLN A 144 3.14 -8.49 12.07
CA GLN A 144 3.65 -7.49 13.00
C GLN A 144 4.49 -6.40 12.30
N ALA A 145 5.20 -6.72 11.22
CA ALA A 145 5.89 -5.73 10.42
C ALA A 145 4.90 -4.79 9.71
N VAL A 146 3.82 -5.32 9.15
CA VAL A 146 2.75 -4.52 8.51
C VAL A 146 2.05 -3.63 9.53
N LEU A 147 1.63 -4.19 10.67
CA LEU A 147 0.91 -3.44 11.71
C LEU A 147 1.73 -2.27 12.28
N ARG A 148 3.05 -2.45 12.43
CA ARG A 148 3.93 -1.34 12.82
C ARG A 148 3.99 -0.22 11.77
N VAL A 149 3.87 -0.53 10.49
CA VAL A 149 3.86 0.47 9.42
C VAL A 149 2.53 1.22 9.41
N THR A 150 1.42 0.48 9.52
CA THR A 150 0.07 1.00 9.35
C THR A 150 -0.45 1.73 10.60
N ASN A 151 -0.09 1.28 11.81
CA ASN A 151 -0.54 1.92 13.04
C ASN A 151 0.18 3.25 13.33
N VAL A 152 1.40 3.46 12.81
CA VAL A 152 2.10 4.75 12.96
C VAL A 152 1.40 5.85 12.14
N ALA A 153 0.84 5.50 10.99
CA ALA A 153 0.11 6.45 10.15
C ALA A 153 -1.24 6.86 10.78
N THR A 154 -1.95 5.94 11.44
CA THR A 154 -3.21 6.26 12.12
C THR A 154 -3.00 7.16 13.34
N VAL A 155 -1.89 7.01 14.06
CA VAL A 155 -1.51 7.88 15.19
C VAL A 155 -1.16 9.29 14.71
N THR A 156 -0.32 9.42 13.68
CA THR A 156 0.09 10.73 13.14
C THR A 156 -1.06 11.51 12.47
N ALA A 157 -2.01 10.81 11.82
CA ALA A 157 -3.21 11.45 11.28
C ALA A 157 -4.17 11.97 12.37
N ARG A 158 -4.24 11.29 13.53
CA ARG A 158 -5.05 11.73 14.68
C ARG A 158 -4.44 12.92 15.42
N GLU A 159 -3.11 12.97 15.53
CA GLU A 159 -2.42 14.06 16.23
C GLU A 159 -2.39 15.38 15.43
N GLY A 160 -2.51 15.33 14.09
CA GLY A 160 -2.54 16.51 13.23
C GLY A 160 -3.84 17.33 13.25
N LEU A 161 -4.91 16.85 13.90
CA LEU A 161 -6.21 17.53 13.97
C LEU A 161 -6.38 18.40 15.24
N VAL A 162 -5.46 18.32 16.21
CA VAL A 162 -5.64 18.92 17.56
C VAL A 162 -5.00 20.32 17.72
N THR A 163 -4.47 20.95 16.66
CA THR A 163 -3.84 22.29 16.77
C THR A 163 -4.46 23.34 15.83
N ALA A 164 -5.74 23.62 16.01
CA ALA A 164 -6.34 24.88 15.56
C ALA A 164 -7.19 25.47 16.70
N GLY A 165 -6.53 26.02 17.72
CA GLY A 165 -7.17 26.85 18.73
C GLY A 165 -7.54 28.22 18.14
N PRO A 166 -8.72 28.79 18.47
CA PRO A 166 -9.14 30.08 17.92
C PRO A 166 -8.31 31.23 18.49
N SER A 167 -7.72 32.02 17.61
CA SER A 167 -7.10 33.31 17.89
C SER A 167 -8.18 34.28 18.40
N SER A 168 -8.22 34.52 19.71
CA SER A 168 -9.00 35.63 20.27
C SER A 168 -8.23 36.93 20.08
N SER A 169 -8.64 37.74 19.10
CA SER A 169 -8.28 39.15 19.01
C SER A 169 -9.31 39.96 19.78
N ALA A 170 -8.97 40.40 20.99
CA ALA A 170 -9.74 41.41 21.71
C ALA A 170 -9.07 42.78 21.52
N GLN A 171 -9.81 43.68 20.87
CA GLN A 171 -9.57 45.13 20.89
C GLN A 171 -9.69 45.67 22.32
N SER A 172 -8.77 46.53 22.73
CA SER A 172 -9.02 47.87 23.30
C SER A 172 -7.68 48.60 23.44
#